data_AF-A0A9E5NCW7-F1
#
_entry.id   AF-A0A9E5NCW7-F1
#
_cell.length_a   1.000
_cell.length_b   1.000
_cell.length_c   1.000
_cell.angle_alpha   90.00
_cell.angle_beta   90.00
_cell.angle_gamma   90.00
#
_symmetry.space_group_name_H-M   'P 1'
#
loop_
_entity.id
_entity.type
_entity.pdbx_description
1 polymer ?
#
loop_
_entity_poly.entity_id
_entity_poly.type
_entity_poly.pdbx_seq_one_letter_code
_entity_poly.pdbx_strand_id
1 'polypeptide(L)'
;IIWNKGSSVGVSTAWGSFASPSNPVLRDVHEYILIFSKGDFRLPGSNKKKAEDSVGNKYISNADFVEWTKSIWNFQSESSSRVGHPAPFPVDLPSRLILLYSYPGDIVLDPFMGSGTTCVAAKNL
;
A
#
# COMPACT_ATOMS: atom_id res chain seq x y z
N ILE A 1 8.21 -2.64 3.47
CA ILE A 1 7.79 -3.13 2.14
C ILE A 1 8.29 -2.13 1.10
N ILE A 2 8.75 -2.60 -0.05
CA ILE A 2 9.12 -1.78 -1.21
C ILE A 2 7.96 -1.86 -2.20
N TRP A 3 7.27 -0.75 -2.42
CA TRP A 3 6.27 -0.64 -3.46
C TRP A 3 6.95 -0.18 -4.76
N ASN A 4 7.17 -1.13 -5.65
CA ASN A 4 7.66 -0.86 -7.00
C ASN A 4 6.50 -0.37 -7.88
N LYS A 5 6.55 0.92 -8.24
CA LYS A 5 5.53 1.58 -9.07
C LYS A 5 5.66 1.19 -10.55
N GLY A 6 6.69 0.42 -10.92
CA GLY A 6 6.95 -0.06 -12.26
C GLY A 6 7.55 1.00 -13.20
N SER A 7 7.78 0.60 -14.45
CA SER A 7 8.56 1.34 -15.45
C SER A 7 7.91 2.64 -15.94
N SER A 8 6.62 2.88 -15.68
CA SER A 8 5.91 4.10 -16.09
C SER A 8 6.32 5.35 -15.31
N VAL A 9 6.85 5.19 -14.08
CA VAL A 9 7.40 6.30 -13.29
C VAL A 9 8.80 6.71 -13.79
N GLY A 10 9.40 5.88 -14.65
CA GLY A 10 10.75 6.02 -15.19
C GLY A 10 10.89 6.87 -16.46
N VAL A 11 9.86 7.61 -16.89
CA VAL A 11 10.00 8.56 -18.02
C VAL A 11 10.67 9.87 -17.58
N SER A 12 10.86 10.07 -16.27
CA SER A 12 11.59 11.24 -15.74
C SER A 12 13.04 11.24 -16.20
N THR A 13 13.45 12.33 -16.84
CA THR A 13 14.82 12.61 -17.30
C THR A 13 15.66 13.32 -16.23
N ALA A 14 15.24 13.26 -14.96
CA ALA A 14 16.00 13.78 -13.82
C ALA A 14 17.23 12.90 -13.48
N TRP A 15 18.16 12.77 -14.42
CA TRP A 15 19.38 11.97 -14.28
C TRP A 15 20.51 12.69 -13.53
N GLY A 16 20.33 13.98 -13.21
CA GLY A 16 21.42 14.85 -12.78
C GLY A 16 22.37 15.12 -13.95
N SER A 17 23.68 15.00 -13.72
CA SER A 17 24.69 15.12 -14.77
C SER A 17 24.66 13.90 -15.69
N PHE A 18 23.94 14.01 -16.81
CA PHE A 18 23.81 12.91 -17.77
C PHE A 18 25.17 12.38 -18.25
N ALA A 19 25.33 11.05 -18.19
CA ALA A 19 26.55 10.33 -18.57
C ALA A 19 27.84 10.85 -17.91
N SER A 20 27.74 11.48 -16.73
CA SER A 20 28.87 12.01 -15.97
C SER A 20 28.80 11.59 -14.50
N PRO A 21 29.92 11.17 -13.90
CA PRO A 21 29.97 10.87 -12.47
C PRO A 21 29.91 12.11 -11.58
N SER A 22 29.89 13.32 -12.15
CA SER A 22 29.94 14.56 -11.37
C SER A 22 28.73 14.76 -10.45
N ASN A 23 27.54 14.31 -10.86
CA ASN A 23 26.35 14.33 -10.02
C ASN A 23 25.21 13.45 -10.60
N PRO A 24 25.36 12.12 -10.61
CA PRO A 24 24.27 11.24 -11.03
C PRO A 24 23.15 11.24 -9.97
N VAL A 25 21.90 11.31 -10.42
CA VAL A 25 20.71 11.21 -9.54
C VAL A 25 20.06 9.84 -9.74
N LEU A 26 19.86 9.11 -8.64
CA LEU A 26 19.07 7.88 -8.64
C LEU A 26 17.59 8.22 -8.82
N ARG A 27 16.93 7.50 -9.73
CA ARG A 27 15.51 7.72 -10.01
C ARG A 27 14.65 6.82 -9.13
N ASP A 28 13.72 7.42 -8.41
CA ASP A 28 12.81 6.71 -7.52
C ASP A 28 11.73 5.97 -8.32
N VAL A 29 12.01 4.71 -8.63
CA VAL A 29 11.05 3.77 -9.26
C VAL A 29 10.15 3.09 -8.25
N HIS A 30 10.40 3.30 -6.96
CA HIS A 30 9.70 2.67 -5.85
C HIS A 30 9.47 3.65 -4.71
N GLU A 31 8.58 3.27 -3.79
CA GLU A 31 8.33 3.96 -2.53
C GLU A 31 8.44 2.98 -1.36
N TYR A 32 8.84 3.48 -0.20
CA TYR A 32 8.93 2.67 1.02
C TYR A 32 7.62 2.74 1.79
N ILE A 33 7.15 1.57 2.22
CA ILE A 33 6.09 1.45 3.22
C ILE A 33 6.74 0.88 4.48
N LEU A 34 6.77 1.70 5.53
CA LEU A 34 7.35 1.33 6.81
C LEU A 34 6.23 0.79 7.72
N ILE A 35 6.44 -0.39 8.29
CA ILE A 35 5.48 -1.06 9.17
C ILE A 35 6.02 -1.03 10.59
N PHE A 36 5.21 -0.49 11.50
CA PHE A 36 5.53 -0.39 12.92
C PHE A 36 4.41 -1.02 13.73
N SER A 37 4.75 -1.63 14.87
CA SER A 37 3.78 -2.12 15.85
C SER A 37 4.14 -1.63 17.25
N LYS A 38 3.12 -1.36 18.06
CA LYS A 38 3.30 -1.02 19.47
C LYS A 38 3.45 -2.31 20.28
N GLY A 39 4.66 -2.59 20.77
CA GLY A 39 4.93 -3.81 21.55
C GLY A 39 5.27 -4.99 20.65
N ASP A 40 4.36 -5.96 20.55
CA ASP A 40 4.52 -7.15 19.67
C ASP A 40 3.88 -6.87 18.29
N PHE A 41 4.38 -7.52 17.23
CA PHE A 41 3.76 -7.54 15.90
C PHE A 41 2.48 -8.38 15.83
N ARG A 42 2.13 -9.11 16.89
CA ARG A 42 0.85 -9.81 17.02
C ARG A 42 -0.29 -8.83 17.30
N LEU A 43 -1.32 -8.87 16.47
CA LEU A 43 -2.56 -8.15 16.73
C LEU A 43 -3.32 -8.77 17.92
N PRO A 44 -3.92 -7.95 18.81
CA PRO A 44 -4.79 -8.45 19.86
C PRO A 44 -6.05 -9.09 19.27
N GLY A 45 -6.55 -10.16 19.90
CA GLY A 45 -7.76 -10.84 19.42
C GLY A 45 -7.54 -11.89 18.32
N SER A 46 -6.34 -12.50 18.27
CA SER A 46 -5.90 -13.52 17.30
C SER A 46 -6.85 -14.72 17.11
N ASN A 47 -7.81 -14.91 18.01
CA ASN A 47 -8.82 -15.98 17.94
C ASN A 47 -10.07 -15.60 17.12
N LYS A 48 -10.16 -14.39 16.55
CA LYS A 48 -11.24 -13.99 15.61
C LYS A 48 -11.10 -14.66 14.22
N LYS A 49 -10.51 -15.84 14.10
CA LYS A 49 -10.35 -16.52 12.79
C LYS A 49 -11.67 -17.14 12.34
N LYS A 50 -12.11 -16.76 11.14
CA LYS A 50 -13.09 -17.45 10.28
C LYS A 50 -14.37 -17.91 11.01
N ALA A 51 -15.01 -17.04 11.80
CA ALA A 51 -16.46 -17.18 11.88
C ALA A 51 -16.98 -16.92 10.47
N GLU A 52 -17.78 -17.84 9.92
CA GLU A 52 -18.54 -17.59 8.70
C GLU A 52 -19.27 -16.28 8.90
N ASP A 53 -18.78 -15.24 8.22
CA ASP A 53 -19.34 -13.94 8.42
C ASP A 53 -20.63 -13.86 7.61
N SER A 54 -21.74 -13.93 8.34
CA SER A 54 -23.09 -13.73 7.81
C SER A 54 -23.30 -12.31 7.25
N VAL A 55 -22.35 -11.39 7.51
CA VAL A 55 -22.39 -9.99 7.11
C VAL A 55 -21.58 -9.71 5.83
N GLY A 56 -20.81 -10.68 5.31
CA GLY A 56 -20.14 -10.56 4.01
C GLY A 56 -18.80 -9.78 4.01
N ASN A 57 -18.15 -9.61 5.16
CA ASN A 57 -16.83 -8.99 5.28
C ASN A 57 -15.78 -9.78 4.47
N LYS A 58 -14.81 -9.05 3.92
CA LYS A 58 -13.73 -9.61 3.12
C LYS A 58 -12.52 -9.94 3.99
N TYR A 59 -12.02 -11.17 3.82
CA TYR A 59 -10.79 -11.63 4.45
C TYR A 59 -9.71 -11.86 3.40
N ILE A 60 -8.45 -11.76 3.81
CA ILE A 60 -7.31 -12.08 2.95
C ILE A 60 -7.38 -13.55 2.53
N SER A 61 -7.21 -13.81 1.23
CA SER A 61 -7.13 -15.19 0.73
C SER A 61 -5.76 -15.79 1.05
N ASN A 62 -5.65 -17.12 1.06
CA ASN A 62 -4.35 -17.79 1.28
C ASN A 62 -3.32 -17.40 0.20
N ALA A 63 -3.77 -17.27 -1.05
CA ALA A 63 -2.91 -16.88 -2.17
C ALA A 63 -2.41 -15.44 -2.01
N ASP A 64 -3.31 -14.51 -1.68
CA ASP A 64 -2.97 -13.11 -1.42
C ASP A 64 -2.05 -12.98 -0.21
N PHE A 65 -2.27 -13.76 0.85
CA PHE A 65 -1.40 -13.75 2.03
C PHE A 65 0.04 -14.15 1.68
N VAL A 66 0.21 -15.24 0.93
CA VAL A 66 1.53 -15.70 0.47
C VAL A 66 2.19 -14.66 -0.45
N GLU A 67 1.41 -14.03 -1.32
CA GLU A 67 1.95 -13.02 -2.24
C GLU A 67 2.34 -11.72 -1.53
N TRP A 68 1.45 -11.18 -0.69
CA TRP A 68 1.61 -9.86 -0.08
C TRP A 68 2.56 -9.87 1.12
N THR A 69 2.93 -11.04 1.66
CA THR A 69 4.01 -11.14 2.66
C THR A 69 5.41 -11.03 2.05
N LYS A 70 5.55 -11.00 0.72
CA LYS A 70 6.82 -10.68 0.05
C LYS A 70 7.18 -9.21 0.27
N SER A 71 8.48 -8.93 0.35
CA SER A 71 8.99 -7.59 0.64
C SER A 71 8.84 -6.59 -0.51
N ILE A 72 8.63 -7.05 -1.75
CA ILE A 72 8.50 -6.22 -2.95
C ILE A 72 7.10 -6.40 -3.54
N TRP A 73 6.37 -5.30 -3.67
CA TRP A 73 5.04 -5.27 -4.27
C TRP A 73 5.08 -4.52 -5.59
N ASN A 74 4.54 -5.13 -6.65
CA ASN A 74 4.59 -4.58 -8.00
C ASN A 74 3.19 -4.21 -8.47
N PHE A 75 2.89 -2.91 -8.53
CA PHE A 75 1.67 -2.38 -9.16
C PHE A 75 1.80 -0.87 -9.39
N GLN A 76 1.03 -0.37 -10.37
CA GLN A 76 1.13 1.02 -10.84
C GLN A 76 0.57 2.03 -9.82
N SER A 77 1.10 3.25 -9.83
CA SER A 77 0.52 4.37 -9.09
C SER A 77 -0.76 4.89 -9.75
N GLU A 78 -1.52 5.68 -9.00
CA GLU A 78 -2.69 6.35 -9.55
C GLU A 78 -2.34 7.60 -10.36
N SER A 79 -3.21 7.95 -11.30
CA SER A 79 -3.04 9.17 -12.09
C SER A 79 -3.46 10.39 -11.27
N SER A 80 -2.53 11.30 -11.02
CA SER A 80 -2.77 12.57 -10.33
C SER A 80 -3.83 13.43 -11.00
N SER A 81 -3.83 13.49 -12.34
CA SER A 81 -4.83 14.24 -13.11
C SER A 81 -6.23 13.62 -13.04
N ARG A 82 -6.32 12.29 -13.04
CA ARG A 82 -7.59 11.57 -12.94
C ARG A 82 -8.22 11.71 -11.55
N VAL A 83 -7.39 11.63 -10.50
CA VAL A 83 -7.84 11.70 -9.11
C VAL A 83 -8.04 13.15 -8.65
N GLY A 84 -7.37 14.12 -9.29
CA GLY A 84 -7.39 15.52 -8.87
C GLY A 84 -6.58 15.78 -7.59
N HIS A 85 -5.60 14.92 -7.29
CA HIS A 85 -4.72 15.02 -6.12
C HIS A 85 -3.26 14.85 -6.57
N PRO A 86 -2.30 15.63 -6.04
CA PRO A 86 -0.92 15.63 -6.53
C PRO A 86 -0.16 14.32 -6.28
N ALA A 87 -0.50 13.60 -5.21
CA ALA A 87 0.18 12.37 -4.82
C ALA A 87 -0.83 11.27 -4.43
N PRO A 88 -1.56 10.68 -5.39
CA PRO A 88 -2.51 9.62 -5.11
C PRO A 88 -1.83 8.24 -5.15
N PHE A 89 -2.29 7.34 -4.30
CA PHE A 89 -1.98 5.91 -4.37
C PHE A 89 -3.23 5.10 -4.73
N PRO A 90 -3.08 3.92 -5.35
CA PRO A 90 -4.19 3.06 -5.75
C PRO A 90 -4.88 2.44 -4.54
N VAL A 91 -6.18 2.16 -4.67
CA VAL A 91 -7.01 1.53 -3.62
C VAL A 91 -6.46 0.17 -3.17
N ASP A 92 -5.77 -0.55 -4.06
CA ASP A 92 -5.12 -1.81 -3.73
C ASP A 92 -4.08 -1.66 -2.62
N LEU A 93 -3.35 -0.55 -2.57
CA LEU A 93 -2.30 -0.34 -1.56
C LEU A 93 -2.85 -0.37 -0.13
N PRO A 94 -3.79 0.52 0.29
CA PRO A 94 -4.38 0.46 1.61
C PRO A 94 -5.22 -0.82 1.80
N SER A 95 -5.88 -1.36 0.76
CA SER A 95 -6.66 -2.61 0.90
C SER A 95 -5.79 -3.77 1.38
N ARG A 96 -4.60 -3.96 0.80
CA ARG A 96 -3.65 -5.00 1.22
C ARG A 96 -3.20 -4.79 2.66
N LEU A 97 -2.88 -3.54 3.02
CA LEU A 97 -2.41 -3.20 4.37
C LEU A 97 -3.49 -3.43 5.42
N ILE A 98 -4.73 -3.02 5.16
CA ILE A 98 -5.87 -3.25 6.05
C ILE A 98 -6.08 -4.75 6.24
N LEU A 99 -6.08 -5.54 5.16
CA LEU A 99 -6.26 -6.99 5.21
C LEU A 99 -5.12 -7.74 5.93
N LEU A 100 -3.89 -7.22 5.90
CA LEU A 100 -2.74 -7.82 6.60
C LEU A 100 -2.66 -7.44 8.08
N TYR A 101 -3.12 -6.24 8.45
CA TYR A 101 -2.81 -5.62 9.75
C TYR A 101 -4.04 -5.15 10.54
N SER A 102 -5.24 -5.58 10.17
CA SER A 102 -6.48 -5.34 10.94
C SER A 102 -7.47 -6.50 10.79
N TYR A 103 -8.44 -6.57 11.68
CA TYR A 103 -9.60 -7.43 11.56
C TYR A 103 -10.83 -6.65 11.09
N PRO A 104 -11.82 -7.31 10.45
CA PRO A 104 -13.10 -6.67 10.17
C PRO A 104 -13.73 -6.06 11.43
N GLY A 105 -14.23 -4.82 11.27
CA GLY A 105 -14.76 -4.01 12.35
C GLY A 105 -13.73 -3.22 13.17
N ASP A 106 -12.42 -3.38 12.92
CA ASP A 106 -11.41 -2.53 13.53
C ASP A 106 -11.43 -1.11 12.93
N ILE A 107 -10.92 -0.15 13.70
CA ILE A 107 -10.84 1.26 13.28
C ILE A 107 -9.54 1.49 12.51
N VAL A 108 -9.65 1.94 11.26
CA VAL A 108 -8.52 2.39 10.43
C VAL A 108 -8.46 3.91 10.45
N LEU A 109 -7.32 4.47 10.85
CA LEU A 109 -7.07 5.91 10.89
C LEU A 109 -6.02 6.30 9.84
N ASP A 110 -6.37 7.28 9.02
CA ASP A 110 -5.44 7.96 8.11
C ASP A 110 -5.48 9.48 8.38
N PRO A 111 -4.50 10.04 9.11
CA PRO A 111 -4.49 11.47 9.43
C PRO A 111 -4.09 12.35 8.23
N PHE A 112 -3.65 11.76 7.12
CA PHE A 112 -3.17 12.46 5.92
C PHE A 112 -3.88 11.94 4.67
N MET A 113 -5.19 11.69 4.77
CA MET A 113 -5.95 10.89 3.81
C MET A 113 -5.98 11.41 2.36
N GLY A 114 -5.58 12.65 2.10
CA GLY A 114 -5.49 13.22 0.75
C GLY A 114 -6.79 13.04 -0.04
N SER A 115 -6.73 12.26 -1.13
CA SER A 115 -7.89 11.89 -1.97
C SER A 115 -8.90 10.94 -1.31
N GLY A 116 -8.66 10.49 -0.08
CA GLY A 116 -9.53 9.60 0.69
C GLY A 116 -9.47 8.13 0.28
N THR A 117 -8.42 7.71 -0.44
CA THR A 117 -8.27 6.34 -0.95
C THR A 117 -8.32 5.29 0.17
N THR A 118 -7.76 5.59 1.34
CA THR A 118 -7.80 4.70 2.52
C THR A 118 -9.23 4.44 2.99
N CYS A 119 -10.09 5.46 3.00
CA CYS A 119 -11.51 5.30 3.36
C CYS A 119 -12.28 4.46 2.33
N VAL A 120 -11.99 4.64 1.04
CA VAL A 120 -12.60 3.82 -0.02
C VAL A 120 -12.21 2.35 0.15
N ALA A 121 -10.93 2.07 0.42
CA ALA A 121 -10.47 0.71 0.70
C ALA A 121 -11.17 0.11 1.92
N ALA A 122 -11.19 0.82 3.04
CA ALA A 122 -11.84 0.35 4.27
C ALA A 122 -13.34 0.08 4.09
N LYS A 123 -14.06 0.88 3.28
CA LYS A 123 -15.49 0.68 3.00
C LYS A 123 -15.77 -0.57 2.16
N ASN A 124 -14.81 -0.99 1.33
CA ASN A 124 -14.96 -2.12 0.41
C ASN A 124 -14.53 -3.47 1.00
N LEU A 125 -14.06 -3.49 2.26
CA LEU A 125 -13.58 -4.67 2.98
C LEU A 125 -14.53 -5.02 4.12
#